data_AF-A0A1W2TX22-F1
#
_entry.id   AF-A0A1W2TX22-F1
#
_cell.length_a   1.000
_cell.length_b   1.000
_cell.length_c   1.000
_cell.angle_alpha   90.00
_cell.angle_beta   90.00
_cell.angle_gamma   90.00
#
_symmetry.space_group_name_H-M   'P 1'
#
loop_
_entity.id
_entity.type
_entity.pdbx_description
1 polymer ?
#
loop_
_entity_poly.entity_id
_entity_poly.type
_entity_poly.pdbx_seq_one_letter_code
_entity_poly.pdbx_strand_id
1 'polypeptide(L)'
;MYFLTVILGTLLPALAAATPVEVTTTSAAATASPTVVRHWTLDEVSRKRGVRNQACRWHMVVRQSSPVSGNSTAADVTCDFQVLSERGFDCSKVPFARTRCSEEDHSSFYVSASHNDNGFVVVLVENLDEDAQAFFGFHDGALDAGGDIAPQTSPATASPYGRGSGGAASAAMLALDDGTEADGQAQRLWRVLNGVHQMDSVKHRVDMAFEIRTSRYATAKTCFLRVYAPRGANLAKLQFYDKKCDGTNFYVSWGYMESSDAGIMTLVGPKRNMMAFFGFPNISASMFLKQAGPSAVLPCSCGQPPISNSDDMGGEKEA
;
A
#
# COMPACT_ATOMS: atom_id res chain seq x y z
N MET A 1 -2.30 90.15 32.23
CA MET A 1 -2.05 88.70 32.33
C MET A 1 -2.93 88.00 31.31
N TYR A 2 -2.32 87.11 30.53
CA TYR A 2 -2.81 86.58 29.26
C TYR A 2 -3.93 85.53 29.40
N PHE A 3 -4.85 85.56 28.44
CA PHE A 3 -5.82 84.52 28.11
C PHE A 3 -5.10 83.22 27.71
N LEU A 4 -5.59 82.07 28.18
CA LEU A 4 -5.35 80.78 27.51
C LEU A 4 -6.59 79.88 27.58
N THR A 5 -7.27 79.83 26.45
CA THR A 5 -8.32 78.88 26.07
C THR A 5 -7.65 77.55 25.74
N VAL A 6 -7.99 76.45 26.43
CA VAL A 6 -7.56 75.10 26.05
C VAL A 6 -8.76 74.34 25.50
N ILE A 7 -8.67 74.06 24.20
CA ILE A 7 -9.58 73.21 23.43
C ILE A 7 -9.18 71.76 23.69
N LEU A 8 -10.06 70.97 24.30
CA LEU A 8 -9.88 69.52 24.42
C LEU A 8 -10.68 68.82 23.32
N GLY A 9 -9.96 68.39 22.29
CA GLY A 9 -10.49 67.69 21.13
C GLY A 9 -10.95 66.27 21.47
N THR A 10 -12.03 65.89 20.80
CA THR A 10 -12.67 64.57 20.80
C THR A 10 -11.81 63.54 20.07
N LEU A 11 -11.56 62.39 20.70
CA LEU A 11 -10.98 61.20 20.07
C LEU A 11 -11.99 60.05 20.20
N LEU A 12 -12.71 59.79 19.10
CA LEU A 12 -13.49 58.56 18.92
C LEU A 12 -12.54 57.39 18.61
N PRO A 13 -12.64 56.24 19.28
CA PRO A 13 -12.07 55.01 18.77
C PRO A 13 -13.01 54.42 17.70
N ALA A 14 -12.52 54.30 16.48
CA ALA A 14 -13.16 53.47 15.46
C ALA A 14 -13.00 52.00 15.86
N LEU A 15 -14.06 51.36 16.36
CA LEU A 15 -14.16 49.91 16.45
C LEU A 15 -14.35 49.37 15.03
N ALA A 16 -13.29 48.85 14.43
CA ALA A 16 -13.41 47.96 13.29
C ALA A 16 -13.94 46.61 13.80
N ALA A 17 -15.18 46.27 13.43
CA ALA A 17 -15.73 44.95 13.63
C ALA A 17 -14.97 43.96 12.74
N ALA A 18 -14.11 43.14 13.35
CA ALA A 18 -13.52 41.99 12.68
C ALA A 18 -14.61 40.94 12.49
N THR A 19 -15.02 40.71 11.24
CA THR A 19 -15.88 39.59 10.89
C THR A 19 -15.10 38.29 11.15
N PRO A 20 -15.66 37.32 11.90
CA PRO A 20 -15.04 36.01 12.01
C PRO A 20 -15.02 35.38 10.62
N VAL A 21 -13.82 35.12 10.11
CA VAL A 21 -13.62 34.27 8.95
C VAL A 21 -14.02 32.87 9.37
N GLU A 22 -15.21 32.45 8.95
CA GLU A 22 -15.61 31.05 9.03
C GLU A 22 -14.65 30.25 8.15
N VAL A 23 -13.68 29.61 8.80
CA VAL A 23 -12.84 28.60 8.16
C VAL A 23 -13.75 27.43 7.87
N THR A 24 -14.27 27.38 6.65
CA THR A 24 -14.96 26.22 6.11
C THR A 24 -13.93 25.09 6.07
N THR A 25 -13.90 24.27 7.12
CA THR A 25 -13.13 23.04 7.14
C THR A 25 -13.71 22.14 6.05
N THR A 26 -13.05 22.12 4.90
CA THR A 26 -13.28 21.15 3.85
C THR A 26 -13.03 19.78 4.47
N SER A 27 -14.11 19.10 4.83
CA SER A 27 -14.07 17.70 5.28
C SER A 27 -13.44 16.89 4.16
N ALA A 28 -12.19 16.45 4.36
CA ALA A 28 -11.54 15.51 3.47
C ALA A 28 -12.49 14.32 3.28
N ALA A 29 -12.84 14.02 2.02
CA ALA A 29 -13.62 12.85 1.68
C ALA A 29 -13.00 11.64 2.38
N ALA A 30 -13.76 11.01 3.26
CA ALA A 30 -13.34 9.78 3.91
C ALA A 30 -13.19 8.73 2.81
N THR A 31 -11.94 8.34 2.49
CA THR A 31 -11.68 7.22 1.60
C THR A 31 -12.35 5.99 2.21
N ALA A 32 -13.37 5.45 1.53
CA ALA A 32 -14.12 4.30 2.02
C ALA A 32 -13.16 3.14 2.32
N SER A 33 -13.38 2.44 3.42
CA SER A 33 -12.66 1.20 3.73
C SER A 33 -12.88 0.19 2.60
N PRO A 34 -11.86 -0.61 2.23
CA PRO A 34 -11.99 -1.58 1.16
C PRO A 34 -13.03 -2.65 1.52
N THR A 35 -13.86 -3.00 0.55
CA THR A 35 -14.91 -4.01 0.72
C THR A 35 -14.30 -5.40 0.81
N VAL A 36 -14.59 -6.13 1.89
CA VAL A 36 -14.19 -7.54 2.05
C VAL A 36 -15.08 -8.41 1.18
N VAL A 37 -14.48 -9.14 0.25
CA VAL A 37 -15.17 -10.07 -0.67
C VAL A 37 -15.23 -11.48 -0.05
N ARG A 38 -14.11 -11.91 0.53
CA ARG A 38 -13.93 -13.23 1.17
C ARG A 38 -12.91 -13.16 2.30
N HIS A 39 -12.76 -14.25 3.04
CA HIS A 39 -11.54 -14.52 3.79
C HIS A 39 -10.77 -15.64 3.10
N TRP A 40 -9.49 -15.42 2.87
CA TRP A 40 -8.59 -16.44 2.33
C TRP A 40 -7.64 -16.89 3.41
N THR A 41 -7.40 -18.19 3.45
CA THR A 41 -6.41 -18.81 4.32
C THR A 41 -5.29 -19.33 3.47
N LEU A 42 -4.07 -18.87 3.74
CA LEU A 42 -2.87 -19.42 3.13
C LEU A 42 -2.29 -20.45 4.08
N ASP A 43 -2.21 -21.69 3.61
CA ASP A 43 -1.70 -22.82 4.37
C ASP A 43 -0.61 -23.58 3.61
N GLU A 44 0.05 -24.51 4.30
CA GLU A 44 1.10 -25.39 3.74
C GLU A 44 2.22 -24.59 3.07
N VAL A 45 2.45 -23.36 3.57
CA VAL A 45 3.39 -22.42 2.97
C VAL A 45 4.80 -22.91 3.22
N SER A 46 5.54 -23.16 2.15
CA SER A 46 6.93 -23.56 2.23
C SER A 46 7.75 -23.07 1.04
N ARG A 47 9.06 -22.95 1.27
CA ARG A 47 10.03 -22.62 0.24
C ARG A 47 11.18 -23.60 0.30
N LYS A 48 11.44 -24.30 -0.80
CA LYS A 48 12.58 -25.20 -0.94
C LYS A 48 13.65 -24.55 -1.80
N ARG A 49 14.84 -24.35 -1.23
CA ARG A 49 16.01 -23.84 -1.95
C ARG A 49 16.68 -24.97 -2.74
N GLY A 50 16.97 -24.68 -4.00
CA GLY A 50 17.74 -25.54 -4.90
C GLY A 50 19.25 -25.36 -4.73
N VAL A 51 20.01 -26.01 -5.61
CA VAL A 51 21.48 -25.97 -5.59
C VAL A 51 21.97 -24.53 -5.71
N ARG A 52 22.89 -24.12 -4.82
CA ARG A 52 23.49 -22.77 -4.76
C ARG A 52 22.49 -21.63 -4.51
N ASN A 53 21.29 -21.91 -3.99
CA ASN A 53 20.24 -20.91 -3.73
C ASN A 53 19.86 -20.08 -4.96
N GLN A 54 19.97 -20.65 -6.17
CA GLN A 54 19.61 -19.96 -7.42
C GLN A 54 18.17 -20.21 -7.88
N ALA A 55 17.54 -21.24 -7.32
CA ALA A 55 16.17 -21.61 -7.61
C ALA A 55 15.46 -21.86 -6.29
N CYS A 56 14.31 -21.24 -6.08
CA CYS A 56 13.46 -21.43 -4.92
C CYS A 56 12.12 -21.95 -5.41
N ARG A 57 11.77 -23.18 -5.02
CA ARG A 57 10.44 -23.72 -5.27
C ARG A 57 9.52 -23.31 -4.13
N TRP A 58 8.43 -22.65 -4.45
CA TRP A 58 7.41 -22.21 -3.51
C TRP A 58 6.23 -23.17 -3.59
N HIS A 59 5.68 -23.50 -2.44
CA HIS A 59 4.45 -24.28 -2.31
C HIS A 59 3.53 -23.59 -1.29
N MET A 60 2.24 -23.51 -1.59
CA MET A 60 1.21 -23.01 -0.68
C MET A 60 -0.18 -23.42 -1.18
N VAL A 61 -1.14 -23.53 -0.27
CA VAL A 61 -2.54 -23.81 -0.57
C VAL A 61 -3.39 -22.61 -0.18
N VAL A 62 -4.12 -22.05 -1.14
CA VAL A 62 -5.10 -20.99 -0.92
C VAL A 62 -6.46 -21.63 -0.66
N ARG A 63 -6.91 -21.55 0.59
CA ARG A 63 -8.27 -21.97 0.99
C ARG A 63 -9.19 -20.77 1.06
N GLN A 64 -10.40 -20.94 0.56
CA GLN A 64 -11.35 -19.84 0.41
C GLN A 64 -12.55 -20.06 1.31
N SER A 65 -12.90 -19.06 2.13
CA SER A 65 -14.21 -19.07 2.78
C SER A 65 -15.32 -18.99 1.73
N SER A 66 -16.54 -19.43 2.08
CA SER A 66 -17.73 -19.05 1.33
C SER A 66 -17.79 -17.52 1.16
N PRO A 67 -18.33 -17.02 0.04
CA PRO A 67 -18.40 -15.58 -0.19
C PRO A 67 -19.30 -14.93 0.85
N VAL A 68 -19.03 -13.67 1.20
CA VAL A 68 -19.86 -12.91 2.16
C VAL A 68 -21.31 -12.80 1.66
N SER A 69 -21.51 -12.83 0.34
CA SER A 69 -22.82 -12.98 -0.32
C SER A 69 -22.81 -14.16 -1.30
N GLY A 70 -23.53 -15.24 -0.98
CA GLY A 70 -23.76 -16.38 -1.88
C GLY A 70 -23.35 -17.72 -1.27
N ASN A 71 -23.86 -18.82 -1.85
CA ASN A 71 -23.65 -20.19 -1.36
C ASN A 71 -22.74 -21.01 -2.30
N SER A 72 -21.55 -20.51 -2.66
CA SER A 72 -20.56 -21.33 -3.36
C SER A 72 -19.37 -21.68 -2.45
N THR A 73 -19.10 -22.97 -2.29
CA THR A 73 -17.83 -23.47 -1.78
C THR A 73 -16.81 -23.38 -2.91
N ALA A 74 -15.88 -22.43 -2.82
CA ALA A 74 -14.80 -22.34 -3.79
C ALA A 74 -13.78 -23.46 -3.51
N ALA A 75 -13.23 -24.05 -4.57
CA ALA A 75 -12.21 -25.07 -4.44
C ALA A 75 -10.91 -24.47 -3.87
N ASP A 76 -10.17 -25.28 -3.13
CA ASP A 76 -8.81 -24.95 -2.71
C ASP A 76 -7.90 -24.86 -3.95
N VAL A 77 -6.98 -23.90 -3.96
CA VAL A 77 -6.04 -23.70 -5.06
C VAL A 77 -4.63 -23.96 -4.56
N THR A 78 -3.95 -24.90 -5.20
CA THR A 78 -2.54 -25.17 -4.91
C THR A 78 -1.67 -24.28 -5.80
N CYS A 79 -0.71 -23.60 -5.20
CA CYS A 79 0.30 -22.83 -5.90
C CYS A 79 1.65 -23.55 -5.75
N ASP A 80 2.20 -24.05 -6.85
CA ASP A 80 3.52 -24.68 -6.88
C ASP A 80 4.30 -24.15 -8.08
N PHE A 81 5.30 -23.32 -7.79
CA PHE A 81 6.08 -22.63 -8.83
C PHE A 81 7.53 -22.42 -8.42
N GLN A 82 8.37 -22.13 -9.41
CA GLN A 82 9.80 -21.91 -9.20
C GLN A 82 10.18 -20.45 -9.47
N VAL A 83 10.87 -19.84 -8.51
CA VAL A 83 11.47 -18.52 -8.64
C VAL A 83 12.96 -18.69 -8.89
N LEU A 84 13.45 -18.09 -9.97
CA LEU A 84 14.87 -18.10 -10.33
C LEU A 84 15.53 -16.78 -9.92
N SER A 85 16.74 -16.84 -9.37
CA SER A 85 17.59 -15.68 -9.18
C SER A 85 18.69 -15.61 -10.22
N GLU A 86 19.14 -14.39 -10.51
CA GLU A 86 20.36 -14.17 -11.28
C GLU A 86 21.58 -14.78 -10.57
N ARG A 87 22.62 -15.09 -11.36
CA ARG A 87 23.84 -15.70 -10.84
C ARG A 87 24.47 -14.81 -9.77
N GLY A 88 24.64 -15.35 -8.57
CA GLY A 88 25.25 -14.65 -7.42
C GLY A 88 24.23 -14.01 -6.48
N PHE A 89 22.92 -14.08 -6.79
CA PHE A 89 21.84 -13.65 -5.91
C PHE A 89 21.13 -14.85 -5.27
N ASP A 90 20.62 -14.63 -4.06
CA ASP A 90 19.87 -15.63 -3.32
C ASP A 90 18.38 -15.57 -3.71
N CYS A 91 17.84 -16.66 -4.26
CA CYS A 91 16.43 -16.76 -4.66
C CYS A 91 15.46 -16.52 -3.50
N SER A 92 15.90 -16.69 -2.25
CA SER A 92 15.08 -16.38 -1.08
C SER A 92 14.85 -14.89 -0.84
N LYS A 93 15.58 -14.03 -1.55
CA LYS A 93 15.53 -12.56 -1.39
C LYS A 93 15.15 -11.83 -2.68
N VAL A 94 14.87 -12.57 -3.75
CA VAL A 94 14.45 -11.99 -5.02
C VAL A 94 12.94 -11.75 -4.94
N PRO A 95 12.48 -10.50 -5.15
CA PRO A 95 11.05 -10.25 -5.27
C PRO A 95 10.54 -10.92 -6.54
N PHE A 96 9.31 -11.40 -6.49
CA PHE A 96 8.59 -11.89 -7.66
C PHE A 96 7.19 -11.31 -7.66
N ALA A 97 6.60 -11.24 -8.84
CA ALA A 97 5.34 -10.59 -9.08
C ALA A 97 4.50 -11.44 -10.01
N ARG A 98 3.22 -11.59 -9.68
CA ARG A 98 2.20 -12.25 -10.50
C ARG A 98 2.65 -13.59 -11.08
N THR A 99 3.22 -14.43 -10.22
CA THR A 99 3.45 -15.82 -10.56
C THR A 99 2.14 -16.57 -10.44
N ARG A 100 1.72 -17.25 -11.51
CA ARG A 100 0.47 -18.02 -11.54
C ARG A 100 0.60 -19.25 -10.63
N CYS A 101 -0.47 -19.60 -9.92
CA CYS A 101 -0.47 -20.74 -8.99
C CYS A 101 -0.39 -22.11 -9.69
N SER A 102 -1.20 -22.32 -10.73
CA SER A 102 -1.20 -23.53 -11.54
C SER A 102 -1.31 -23.15 -13.02
N GLU A 103 -0.38 -23.65 -13.83
CA GLU A 103 -0.49 -23.55 -15.29
C GLU A 103 -1.55 -24.50 -15.85
N GLU A 104 -1.76 -25.64 -15.20
CA GLU A 104 -2.64 -26.71 -15.66
C GLU A 104 -4.12 -26.41 -15.40
N ASP A 105 -4.45 -25.72 -14.30
CA ASP A 105 -5.85 -25.53 -13.86
C ASP A 105 -6.48 -24.20 -14.31
N HIS A 106 -5.78 -23.42 -15.14
CA HIS A 106 -6.20 -22.07 -15.54
C HIS A 106 -6.64 -21.20 -14.34
N SER A 107 -6.01 -21.38 -13.17
CA SER A 107 -6.42 -20.68 -11.96
C SER A 107 -6.30 -19.17 -12.15
N SER A 108 -7.30 -18.40 -11.77
CA SER A 108 -7.23 -16.94 -11.72
C SER A 108 -6.41 -16.40 -10.55
N PHE A 109 -5.75 -17.28 -9.79
CA PHE A 109 -4.89 -16.95 -8.66
C PHE A 109 -3.44 -16.69 -9.08
N TYR A 110 -2.91 -15.59 -8.54
CA TYR A 110 -1.55 -15.13 -8.75
C TYR A 110 -0.90 -14.77 -7.42
N VAL A 111 0.40 -14.99 -7.31
CA VAL A 111 1.19 -14.73 -6.11
C VAL A 111 2.31 -13.77 -6.43
N SER A 112 2.50 -12.77 -5.57
CA SER A 112 3.65 -11.88 -5.57
C SER A 112 4.29 -11.91 -4.18
N ALA A 113 5.60 -11.69 -4.09
CA ALA A 113 6.24 -11.52 -2.80
C ALA A 113 7.32 -10.44 -2.80
N SER A 114 7.46 -9.83 -1.63
CA SER A 114 8.42 -8.76 -1.34
C SER A 114 9.10 -9.05 0.00
N HIS A 115 10.38 -8.68 0.10
CA HIS A 115 11.23 -8.98 1.24
C HIS A 115 11.70 -7.69 1.91
N ASN A 116 11.92 -7.73 3.22
CA ASN A 116 12.66 -6.70 3.92
C ASN A 116 14.00 -7.22 4.46
N ASP A 117 14.87 -6.29 4.87
CA ASP A 117 16.24 -6.63 5.30
C ASP A 117 16.29 -7.45 6.61
N ASN A 118 15.17 -7.52 7.34
CA ASN A 118 15.04 -8.32 8.57
C ASN A 118 14.59 -9.76 8.31
N GLY A 119 14.43 -10.17 7.05
CA GLY A 119 13.93 -11.49 6.73
C GLY A 119 12.44 -11.64 7.05
N PHE A 120 11.65 -10.58 6.86
CA PHE A 120 10.19 -10.67 6.77
C PHE A 120 9.78 -10.63 5.30
N VAL A 121 8.85 -11.50 4.94
CA VAL A 121 8.32 -11.68 3.59
C VAL A 121 6.85 -11.35 3.62
N VAL A 122 6.41 -10.48 2.72
CA VAL A 122 4.99 -10.29 2.44
C VAL A 122 4.66 -11.04 1.17
N VAL A 123 3.64 -11.89 1.26
CA VAL A 123 3.04 -12.58 0.14
C VAL A 123 1.71 -11.91 -0.16
N LEU A 124 1.54 -11.46 -1.39
CA LEU A 124 0.29 -10.96 -1.94
C LEU A 124 -0.33 -12.08 -2.79
N VAL A 125 -1.56 -12.44 -2.48
CA VAL A 125 -2.38 -13.32 -3.31
C VAL A 125 -3.43 -12.46 -4.00
N GLU A 126 -3.55 -12.58 -5.32
CA GLU A 126 -4.56 -11.91 -6.16
C GLU A 126 -5.46 -12.99 -6.80
N ASN A 127 -6.76 -12.74 -6.90
CA ASN A 127 -7.68 -13.45 -7.77
C ASN A 127 -8.22 -12.48 -8.83
N LEU A 128 -7.89 -12.73 -10.11
CA LEU A 128 -8.23 -11.82 -11.20
C LEU A 128 -9.70 -11.88 -11.64
N ASP A 129 -10.42 -12.96 -11.34
CA ASP A 129 -11.84 -13.09 -11.66
C ASP A 129 -12.70 -12.35 -10.62
N GLU A 130 -12.29 -12.45 -9.35
CA GLU A 130 -12.96 -11.78 -8.22
C GLU A 130 -12.50 -10.32 -8.04
N ASP A 131 -11.49 -9.87 -8.80
CA ASP A 131 -10.80 -8.57 -8.63
C ASP A 131 -10.46 -8.31 -7.15
N ALA A 132 -9.92 -9.33 -6.48
CA ALA A 132 -9.69 -9.34 -5.05
C ALA A 132 -8.24 -9.68 -4.72
N GLN A 133 -7.77 -9.19 -3.56
CA GLN A 133 -6.42 -9.44 -3.08
C GLN A 133 -6.37 -9.60 -1.56
N ALA A 134 -5.41 -10.39 -1.08
CA ALA A 134 -5.12 -10.59 0.34
C ALA A 134 -3.61 -10.60 0.60
N PHE A 135 -3.20 -10.22 1.81
CA PHE A 135 -1.80 -10.16 2.22
C PHE A 135 -1.52 -11.17 3.32
N PHE A 136 -0.35 -11.79 3.27
CA PHE A 136 0.14 -12.74 4.27
C PHE A 136 1.59 -12.41 4.60
N GLY A 137 2.00 -12.68 5.84
CA GLY A 137 3.29 -12.22 6.37
C GLY A 137 4.06 -13.35 7.03
N PHE A 138 5.28 -13.62 6.57
CA PHE A 138 6.09 -14.74 7.04
C PHE A 138 7.51 -14.32 7.38
N HIS A 139 8.13 -15.00 8.34
CA HIS A 139 9.57 -14.90 8.53
C HIS A 139 10.30 -15.83 7.56
N ASP A 140 11.34 -15.32 6.93
CA ASP A 140 12.12 -15.98 5.87
C ASP A 140 12.66 -17.34 6.33
N GLY A 141 13.19 -17.40 7.56
CA GLY A 141 13.72 -18.64 8.13
C GLY A 141 12.65 -19.72 8.40
N ALA A 142 11.39 -19.33 8.61
CA ALA A 142 10.31 -20.29 8.80
C ALA A 142 9.96 -21.00 7.47
N LEU A 143 10.06 -20.29 6.34
CA LEU A 143 9.74 -20.81 5.01
C LEU A 143 10.71 -21.91 4.56
N ASP A 144 11.99 -21.82 4.93
CA ASP A 144 13.03 -22.75 4.45
C ASP A 144 13.18 -24.01 5.30
N ALA A 145 12.76 -23.96 6.57
CA ALA A 145 12.98 -25.04 7.52
C ALA A 145 12.09 -26.27 7.25
N GLY A 146 11.10 -26.15 6.33
CA GLY A 146 10.04 -27.14 6.17
C GLY A 146 9.23 -27.33 7.46
N GLY A 147 9.26 -26.33 8.34
CA GLY A 147 8.52 -26.35 9.59
C GLY A 147 7.05 -26.07 9.34
N ASP A 148 6.20 -26.53 10.26
CA ASP A 148 4.77 -26.27 10.21
C ASP A 148 4.51 -24.78 10.47
N ILE A 149 4.27 -24.04 9.38
CA ILE A 149 3.79 -22.66 9.45
C ILE A 149 2.29 -22.74 9.68
N ALA A 150 1.83 -22.20 10.82
CA ALA A 150 0.40 -22.16 11.10
C ALA A 150 -0.36 -21.43 9.97
N PRO A 151 -1.54 -21.94 9.54
CA PRO A 151 -2.34 -21.28 8.52
C PRO A 151 -2.63 -19.83 8.90
N GLN A 152 -2.48 -18.92 7.94
CA GLN A 152 -2.82 -17.51 8.15
C GLN A 152 -4.09 -17.17 7.37
N THR A 153 -5.08 -16.60 8.07
CA THR A 153 -6.30 -16.09 7.44
C THR A 153 -6.22 -14.57 7.32
N SER A 154 -6.48 -14.05 6.13
CA SER A 154 -6.58 -12.61 5.85
C SER A 154 -7.89 -12.30 5.13
N PRO A 155 -8.51 -11.13 5.38
CA PRO A 155 -9.56 -10.64 4.50
C PRO A 155 -9.01 -10.46 3.08
N ALA A 156 -9.73 -11.00 2.11
CA ALA A 156 -9.57 -10.71 0.70
C ALA A 156 -10.49 -9.54 0.36
N THR A 157 -9.89 -8.41 0.03
CA THR A 157 -10.62 -7.19 -0.29
C THR A 157 -10.66 -6.96 -1.78
N ALA A 158 -11.77 -6.42 -2.27
CA ALA A 158 -11.84 -5.90 -3.63
C ALA A 158 -10.66 -4.95 -3.86
N SER A 159 -9.97 -5.13 -4.98
CA SER A 159 -8.86 -4.28 -5.35
C SER A 159 -9.36 -2.84 -5.42
N PRO A 160 -8.82 -1.91 -4.59
CA PRO A 160 -9.27 -0.52 -4.59
C PRO A 160 -8.91 0.20 -5.91
N TYR A 161 -8.15 -0.47 -6.78
CA TYR A 161 -7.59 0.04 -8.02
C TYR A 161 -8.10 -0.76 -9.22
N GLY A 162 -9.36 -1.22 -9.09
CA GLY A 162 -9.98 -2.28 -9.86
C GLY A 162 -9.79 -2.21 -11.37
N ARG A 163 -10.14 -3.31 -12.04
CA ARG A 163 -10.02 -3.41 -13.50
C ARG A 163 -10.94 -2.37 -14.13
N GLY A 164 -10.39 -1.21 -14.51
CA GLY A 164 -11.10 -0.24 -15.33
C GLY A 164 -11.74 -1.00 -16.48
N SER A 165 -13.03 -0.74 -16.73
CA SER A 165 -13.90 -1.48 -17.65
C SER A 165 -13.49 -1.46 -19.13
N GLY A 166 -12.22 -1.19 -19.45
CA GLY A 166 -11.61 -1.28 -20.77
C GLY A 166 -10.27 -2.01 -20.69
N GLY A 167 -10.09 -3.05 -21.52
CA GLY A 167 -9.01 -4.04 -21.50
C GLY A 167 -7.55 -3.57 -21.62
N ALA A 168 -7.24 -2.28 -21.42
CA ALA A 168 -5.88 -1.74 -21.46
C ALA A 168 -5.00 -2.17 -20.26
N ALA A 169 -5.59 -2.30 -19.05
CA ALA A 169 -4.86 -2.89 -17.92
C ALA A 169 -4.53 -4.36 -18.19
N SER A 170 -5.47 -5.11 -18.80
CA SER A 170 -5.28 -6.51 -19.19
C SER A 170 -4.15 -6.71 -20.21
N ALA A 171 -3.99 -5.82 -21.19
CA ALA A 171 -2.93 -5.93 -22.20
C ALA A 171 -1.52 -5.67 -21.64
N ALA A 172 -1.35 -4.65 -20.79
CA ALA A 172 -0.10 -4.43 -20.06
C ALA A 172 0.18 -5.53 -19.02
N MET A 173 -0.88 -6.21 -18.54
CA MET A 173 -0.80 -7.35 -17.62
C MET A 173 -0.42 -8.67 -18.32
N LEU A 174 -0.86 -8.90 -19.56
CA LEU A 174 -0.49 -10.05 -20.38
C LEU A 174 0.93 -9.92 -20.96
N ALA A 175 1.39 -8.69 -21.23
CA ALA A 175 2.73 -8.43 -21.76
C ALA A 175 3.88 -8.72 -20.75
N LEU A 176 3.58 -8.82 -19.45
CA LEU A 176 4.54 -9.27 -18.44
C LEU A 176 4.65 -10.81 -18.36
N ASP A 177 3.64 -11.54 -18.85
CA ASP A 177 3.53 -13.02 -18.80
C ASP A 177 4.31 -13.70 -19.94
N ASP A 178 4.64 -12.99 -21.03
CA ASP A 178 5.27 -13.58 -22.23
C ASP A 178 6.81 -13.76 -22.13
N GLY A 179 7.47 -13.28 -21.07
CA GLY A 179 8.90 -13.56 -20.86
C GLY A 179 9.86 -13.12 -22.00
N THR A 180 9.39 -12.38 -23.00
CA THR A 180 10.09 -12.07 -24.26
C THR A 180 10.79 -10.71 -24.28
N GLU A 181 10.69 -9.88 -23.23
CA GLU A 181 11.45 -8.62 -23.14
C GLU A 181 12.90 -8.90 -22.66
N ALA A 182 13.67 -9.50 -23.57
CA ALA A 182 15.08 -9.85 -23.43
C ALA A 182 16.04 -8.65 -23.50
N ASP A 183 15.56 -7.40 -23.50
CA ASP A 183 16.44 -6.22 -23.54
C ASP A 183 15.78 -4.98 -22.89
N GLY A 184 15.64 -5.00 -21.56
CA GLY A 184 15.02 -3.89 -20.81
C GLY A 184 14.95 -4.06 -19.29
N GLN A 185 15.74 -4.97 -18.71
CA GLN A 185 15.76 -5.39 -17.29
C GLN A 185 16.25 -4.31 -16.30
N ALA A 186 15.79 -3.07 -16.42
CA ALA A 186 15.51 -2.27 -15.24
C ALA A 186 14.09 -2.62 -14.77
N GLN A 187 13.94 -3.84 -14.23
CA GLN A 187 12.75 -4.20 -13.44
C GLN A 187 12.49 -3.01 -12.51
N ARG A 188 11.30 -2.41 -12.60
CA ARG A 188 10.94 -1.23 -11.81
C ARG A 188 10.83 -1.67 -10.36
N LEU A 189 11.97 -1.77 -9.68
CA LEU A 189 12.09 -2.25 -8.32
C LEU A 189 12.09 -1.05 -7.39
N TRP A 190 11.10 -0.97 -6.52
CA TRP A 190 11.01 0.10 -5.55
C TRP A 190 11.53 -0.36 -4.19
N ARG A 191 12.11 0.58 -3.44
CA ARG A 191 12.56 0.37 -2.07
C ARG A 191 12.01 1.48 -1.18
N VAL A 192 11.67 1.10 0.05
CA VAL A 192 11.36 2.01 1.15
C VAL A 192 12.55 1.98 2.10
N LEU A 193 13.12 3.15 2.38
CA LEU A 193 14.32 3.32 3.20
C LEU A 193 14.01 4.25 4.38
N ASN A 194 14.82 4.14 5.43
CA ASN A 194 14.86 5.10 6.55
C ASN A 194 13.47 5.41 7.14
N GLY A 195 12.63 4.39 7.30
CA GLY A 195 11.24 4.58 7.69
C GLY A 195 11.07 4.80 9.20
N VAL A 196 10.12 5.67 9.54
CA VAL A 196 9.66 5.98 10.89
C VAL A 196 8.15 5.87 10.91
N HIS A 197 7.62 5.20 11.91
CA HIS A 197 6.22 5.01 12.22
C HIS A 197 6.00 5.39 13.68
N GLN A 198 5.59 6.63 13.93
CA GLN A 198 5.44 7.17 15.27
C GLN A 198 3.97 7.32 15.63
N MET A 199 3.56 6.67 16.72
CA MET A 199 2.23 6.83 17.31
C MET A 199 2.27 7.95 18.36
N ASP A 200 1.46 9.00 18.15
CA ASP A 200 1.27 10.10 19.10
C ASP A 200 -0.09 9.91 19.79
N SER A 201 -0.06 9.35 20.99
CA SER A 201 -1.27 9.06 21.79
C SER A 201 -1.95 10.33 22.31
N VAL A 202 -1.21 11.44 22.48
CA VAL A 202 -1.75 12.72 22.95
C VAL A 202 -2.56 13.39 21.84
N LYS A 203 -2.04 13.38 20.61
CA LYS A 203 -2.72 13.95 19.44
C LYS A 203 -3.62 12.95 18.70
N HIS A 204 -3.71 11.72 19.19
CA HIS A 204 -4.43 10.60 18.55
C HIS A 204 -4.14 10.48 17.05
N ARG A 205 -2.85 10.38 16.70
CA ARG A 205 -2.42 10.29 15.29
C ARG A 205 -1.20 9.40 15.12
N VAL A 206 -0.97 8.99 13.88
CA VAL A 206 0.23 8.31 13.41
C VAL A 206 0.96 9.25 12.44
N ASP A 207 2.21 9.56 12.75
CA ASP A 207 3.12 10.28 11.86
C ASP A 207 4.07 9.23 11.21
N MET A 208 4.14 9.23 9.87
CA MET A 208 5.08 8.38 9.13
C MET A 208 6.04 9.23 8.30
N ALA A 209 7.29 8.81 8.22
CA ALA A 209 8.30 9.40 7.35
C ALA A 209 9.18 8.30 6.75
N PHE A 210 9.49 8.36 5.47
CA PHE A 210 10.38 7.39 4.82
C PHE A 210 10.89 7.92 3.48
N GLU A 211 11.88 7.23 2.92
CA GLU A 211 12.44 7.54 1.62
C GLU A 211 12.05 6.49 0.58
N ILE A 212 11.73 6.94 -0.62
CA ILE A 212 11.33 6.10 -1.76
C ILE A 212 12.44 6.14 -2.79
N ARG A 213 12.95 4.96 -3.16
CA ARG A 213 13.92 4.82 -4.26
C ARG A 213 13.33 3.91 -5.35
N THR A 214 13.13 4.46 -6.54
CA THR A 214 12.44 3.79 -7.66
C THR A 214 13.34 3.01 -8.61
N SER A 215 14.66 3.15 -8.47
CA SER A 215 15.67 2.36 -9.17
C SER A 215 16.99 2.42 -8.39
N ARG A 216 17.94 1.53 -8.69
CA ARG A 216 19.24 1.47 -8.00
C ARG A 216 19.97 2.82 -7.99
N TYR A 217 19.86 3.58 -9.08
CA TYR A 217 20.61 4.83 -9.29
C TYR A 217 19.77 6.10 -9.09
N ALA A 218 18.46 5.97 -8.86
CA ALA A 218 17.60 7.12 -8.61
C ALA A 218 17.88 7.72 -7.22
N THR A 219 17.90 9.05 -7.15
CA THR A 219 17.88 9.78 -5.88
C THR A 219 16.62 9.43 -5.10
N ALA A 220 16.79 9.12 -3.82
CA ALA A 220 15.68 8.81 -2.94
C ALA A 220 14.82 10.07 -2.69
N LYS A 221 13.51 9.90 -2.60
CA LYS A 221 12.55 10.98 -2.37
C LYS A 221 11.88 10.79 -1.02
N THR A 222 11.78 11.82 -0.21
CA THR A 222 11.21 11.74 1.13
C THR A 222 9.70 11.92 1.10
N CYS A 223 8.97 10.98 1.70
CA CYS A 223 7.53 11.02 1.94
C CYS A 223 7.28 11.29 3.43
N PHE A 224 6.35 12.19 3.72
CA PHE A 224 5.78 12.38 5.05
C PHE A 224 4.27 12.17 5.02
N LEU A 225 3.73 11.56 6.06
CA LEU A 225 2.29 11.36 6.24
C LEU A 225 1.91 11.68 7.67
N ARG A 226 0.72 12.26 7.83
CA ARG A 226 0.08 12.46 9.12
C ARG A 226 -1.35 11.97 9.04
N VAL A 227 -1.66 10.94 9.84
CA VAL A 227 -2.98 10.29 9.83
C VAL A 227 -3.58 10.35 11.22
N TYR A 228 -4.70 11.07 11.34
CA TYR A 228 -5.46 11.15 12.57
C TYR A 228 -6.36 9.93 12.72
N ALA A 229 -6.39 9.36 13.92
CA ALA A 229 -7.22 8.23 14.23
C ALA A 229 -8.57 8.69 14.81
N PRO A 230 -9.67 7.96 14.55
CA PRO A 230 -10.91 8.15 15.28
C PRO A 230 -10.70 8.00 16.79
N ARG A 231 -11.50 8.70 17.59
CA ARG A 231 -11.42 8.63 19.05
C ARG A 231 -11.62 7.18 19.51
N GLY A 232 -10.71 6.69 20.36
CA GLY A 232 -10.73 5.33 20.89
C GLY A 232 -10.17 4.25 19.95
N ALA A 233 -9.75 4.61 18.73
CA ALA A 233 -9.06 3.67 17.85
C ALA A 233 -7.67 3.30 18.40
N ASN A 234 -7.28 2.04 18.22
CA ASN A 234 -5.94 1.59 18.53
C ASN A 234 -4.98 2.09 17.43
N LEU A 235 -4.04 2.98 17.78
CA LEU A 235 -3.08 3.56 16.83
C LEU A 235 -2.18 2.51 16.17
N ALA A 236 -1.84 1.43 16.88
CA ALA A 236 -1.01 0.36 16.33
C ALA A 236 -1.74 -0.45 15.25
N LYS A 237 -3.08 -0.51 15.33
CA LYS A 237 -3.94 -1.20 14.37
C LYS A 237 -4.59 -0.24 13.36
N LEU A 238 -4.16 1.04 13.34
CA LEU A 238 -4.75 2.05 12.48
C LEU A 238 -4.48 1.70 11.01
N GLN A 239 -5.54 1.70 10.21
CA GLN A 239 -5.48 1.47 8.78
C GLN A 239 -5.91 2.74 8.04
N PHE A 240 -5.30 3.01 6.90
CA PHE A 240 -5.68 4.12 6.05
C PHE A 240 -5.39 3.82 4.59
N TYR A 241 -6.09 4.51 3.69
CA TYR A 241 -6.01 4.23 2.26
C TYR A 241 -5.82 5.52 1.47
N ASP A 242 -5.00 5.40 0.42
CA ASP A 242 -4.81 6.41 -0.62
C ASP A 242 -4.40 7.80 -0.10
N LYS A 243 -3.55 7.84 0.94
CA LYS A 243 -3.03 9.10 1.47
C LYS A 243 -1.87 9.60 0.62
N LYS A 244 -1.98 10.83 0.12
CA LYS A 244 -0.89 11.48 -0.61
C LYS A 244 0.28 11.76 0.33
N CYS A 245 1.49 11.40 -0.11
CA CYS A 245 2.72 11.77 0.56
C CYS A 245 2.99 13.27 0.46
N ASP A 246 3.25 13.92 1.58
CA ASP A 246 3.88 15.24 1.57
C ASP A 246 5.34 15.09 1.10
N GLY A 247 5.81 16.02 0.26
CA GLY A 247 7.17 16.00 -0.31
C GLY A 247 7.32 15.19 -1.60
N THR A 248 6.33 14.38 -1.98
CA THR A 248 6.32 13.68 -3.28
C THR A 248 4.92 13.67 -3.90
N ASN A 249 4.77 13.04 -5.06
CA ASN A 249 3.46 12.78 -5.66
C ASN A 249 3.00 11.32 -5.48
N PHE A 250 3.67 10.55 -4.61
CA PHE A 250 3.25 9.17 -4.31
C PHE A 250 2.03 9.15 -3.40
N TYR A 251 1.33 8.02 -3.41
CA TYR A 251 0.20 7.74 -2.52
C TYR A 251 0.47 6.46 -1.74
N VAL A 252 -0.03 6.41 -0.52
CA VAL A 252 0.27 5.37 0.45
C VAL A 252 -1.02 4.87 1.08
N SER A 253 -1.16 3.56 1.09
CA SER A 253 -2.13 2.86 1.93
C SER A 253 -1.37 2.03 2.96
N TRP A 254 -1.95 1.86 4.14
CA TRP A 254 -1.39 1.11 5.25
C TRP A 254 -2.45 0.19 5.85
N GLY A 255 -2.13 -1.09 5.88
CA GLY A 255 -2.91 -2.14 6.53
C GLY A 255 -2.16 -2.70 7.74
N TYR A 256 -2.92 -3.28 8.67
CA TYR A 256 -2.38 -4.01 9.82
C TYR A 256 -2.72 -5.50 9.72
N MET A 257 -1.73 -6.34 9.98
CA MET A 257 -1.85 -7.78 10.01
C MET A 257 -1.59 -8.30 11.42
N GLU A 258 -2.64 -8.80 12.07
CA GLU A 258 -2.60 -9.22 13.47
C GLU A 258 -1.77 -10.49 13.69
N SER A 259 -1.79 -11.45 12.76
CA SER A 259 -1.08 -12.73 12.88
C SER A 259 0.43 -12.60 13.05
N SER A 260 1.01 -11.50 12.54
CA SER A 260 2.46 -11.25 12.54
C SER A 260 2.86 -9.90 13.12
N ASP A 261 1.91 -9.20 13.77
CA ASP A 261 2.07 -7.80 14.19
C ASP A 261 2.73 -6.93 13.12
N ALA A 262 2.24 -7.02 11.89
CA ALA A 262 2.90 -6.42 10.74
C ALA A 262 2.10 -5.28 10.11
N GLY A 263 2.82 -4.25 9.68
CA GLY A 263 2.30 -3.20 8.81
C GLY A 263 2.55 -3.55 7.35
N ILE A 264 1.51 -3.45 6.53
CA ILE A 264 1.59 -3.65 5.09
C ILE A 264 1.37 -2.30 4.41
N MET A 265 2.40 -1.81 3.73
CA MET A 265 2.34 -0.58 2.96
C MET A 265 2.12 -0.90 1.48
N THR A 266 1.09 -0.30 0.90
CA THR A 266 0.93 -0.21 -0.56
C THR A 266 1.38 1.18 -0.99
N LEU A 267 2.40 1.24 -1.85
CA LEU A 267 2.92 2.47 -2.41
C LEU A 267 2.48 2.60 -3.87
N VAL A 268 1.79 3.68 -4.21
CA VAL A 268 1.30 3.96 -5.56
C VAL A 268 2.07 5.12 -6.17
N GLY A 269 2.50 4.94 -7.42
CA GLY A 269 3.30 5.92 -8.14
C GLY A 269 2.54 7.21 -8.47
N PRO A 270 3.26 8.30 -8.81
CA PRO A 270 2.64 9.59 -9.12
C PRO A 270 1.58 9.59 -10.20
N LYS A 271 1.76 8.74 -11.21
CA LYS A 271 0.82 8.58 -12.32
C LYS A 271 -0.35 7.64 -12.00
N ARG A 272 -0.38 7.07 -10.80
CA ARG A 272 -1.41 6.13 -10.33
C ARG A 272 -1.67 4.95 -11.28
N ASN A 273 -0.62 4.53 -11.98
CA ASN A 273 -0.66 3.40 -12.91
C ASN A 273 0.25 2.24 -12.49
N MET A 274 0.87 2.36 -11.32
CA MET A 274 1.87 1.44 -10.80
C MET A 274 1.80 1.42 -9.27
N MET A 275 1.96 0.24 -8.70
CA MET A 275 2.00 0.02 -7.25
C MET A 275 3.04 -1.02 -6.83
N ALA A 276 3.50 -0.94 -5.59
CA ALA A 276 4.37 -1.93 -4.95
C ALA A 276 3.98 -2.12 -3.48
N PHE A 277 4.36 -3.26 -2.90
CA PHE A 277 3.96 -3.65 -1.55
C PHE A 277 5.17 -3.90 -0.65
N PHE A 278 5.07 -3.47 0.60
CA PHE A 278 6.16 -3.55 1.57
C PHE A 278 5.63 -4.00 2.93
N GLY A 279 6.35 -4.90 3.59
CA GLY A 279 6.02 -5.39 4.92
C GLY A 279 7.00 -4.97 5.98
N PHE A 280 6.46 -4.66 7.14
CA PHE A 280 7.22 -4.28 8.33
C PHE A 280 6.69 -5.08 9.52
N PRO A 281 7.48 -5.98 10.13
CA PRO A 281 7.05 -6.73 11.31
C PRO A 281 7.20 -5.88 12.58
N ASN A 282 6.55 -6.30 13.66
CA ASN A 282 6.65 -5.73 15.01
C ASN A 282 6.31 -4.23 15.09
N ILE A 283 5.31 -3.77 14.33
CA ILE A 283 5.01 -2.34 14.24
C ILE A 283 4.37 -1.77 15.51
N SER A 284 3.83 -2.63 16.38
CA SER A 284 3.27 -2.20 17.67
C SER A 284 4.37 -1.84 18.68
N ALA A 285 5.56 -2.43 18.52
CA ALA A 285 6.68 -2.29 19.45
C ALA A 285 7.84 -1.44 18.92
N SER A 286 7.87 -1.14 17.61
CA SER A 286 8.96 -0.38 16.99
C SER A 286 8.48 0.88 16.30
N MET A 287 9.13 2.00 16.61
CA MET A 287 8.97 3.25 15.89
C MET A 287 9.75 3.27 14.56
N PHE A 288 10.83 2.49 14.45
CA PHE A 288 11.66 2.47 13.25
C PHE A 288 11.24 1.33 12.33
N LEU A 289 10.95 1.68 11.08
CA LEU A 289 10.69 0.73 10.01
C LEU A 289 12.01 0.41 9.32
N LYS A 290 12.32 -0.88 9.21
CA LYS A 290 13.50 -1.35 8.50
C LYS A 290 13.35 -1.13 7.00
N GLN A 291 14.47 -1.14 6.28
CA GLN A 291 14.44 -1.04 4.83
C GLN A 291 13.66 -2.21 4.25
N ALA A 292 12.78 -1.91 3.30
CA ALA A 292 11.95 -2.90 2.63
C ALA A 292 12.12 -2.80 1.11
N GLY A 293 12.03 -3.95 0.45
CA GLY A 293 12.33 -4.12 -0.95
C GLY A 293 13.78 -4.49 -1.24
N PRO A 294 14.15 -4.69 -2.52
CA PRO A 294 13.39 -4.32 -3.70
C PRO A 294 12.05 -5.07 -3.80
N SER A 295 10.97 -4.35 -4.10
CA SER A 295 9.67 -4.93 -4.45
C SER A 295 9.44 -4.77 -5.94
N ALA A 296 8.92 -5.81 -6.58
CA ALA A 296 8.38 -5.69 -7.93
C ALA A 296 7.25 -4.66 -7.96
N VAL A 297 7.19 -3.89 -9.03
CA VAL A 297 6.12 -2.91 -9.29
C VAL A 297 5.14 -3.51 -10.27
N LEU A 298 3.88 -3.55 -9.85
CA LEU A 298 2.77 -4.04 -10.65
C LEU A 298 2.03 -2.88 -11.32
N PRO A 299 1.55 -3.05 -12.56
CA PRO A 299 0.59 -2.12 -13.12
C PRO A 299 -0.72 -2.13 -12.33
N CYS A 300 -1.35 -0.97 -12.19
CA CYS A 300 -2.68 -0.82 -11.58
C CYS A 300 -3.51 0.23 -12.31
N SER A 301 -4.83 0.20 -12.15
CA SER A 301 -5.72 1.30 -12.55
C SER A 301 -6.09 2.11 -11.30
N CYS A 302 -5.09 2.66 -10.61
CA CYS A 302 -5.27 3.30 -9.30
C CYS A 302 -5.98 4.67 -9.32
N GLY A 303 -6.73 4.97 -10.40
CA GLY A 303 -7.55 6.16 -10.59
C GLY A 303 -6.77 7.43 -10.99
N GLN A 304 -7.49 8.41 -11.52
CA GLN A 304 -7.07 9.82 -11.49
C GLN A 304 -7.25 10.32 -10.03
N PRO A 305 -6.42 11.28 -9.54
CA PRO A 305 -6.65 11.89 -8.23
C PRO A 305 -8.10 12.40 -8.14
N PRO A 306 -8.71 12.45 -6.94
CA PRO A 306 -10.05 13.00 -6.79
C PRO A 306 -10.08 14.37 -7.45
N ILE A 307 -10.98 14.54 -8.43
CA ILE A 307 -11.18 15.81 -9.12
C ILE A 307 -11.56 16.80 -8.02
N SER A 308 -10.64 17.69 -7.66
CA SER A 308 -11.01 18.86 -6.87
C SER A 308 -11.95 19.65 -7.77
N ASN A 309 -13.22 19.73 -7.39
CA ASN A 309 -14.14 20.70 -7.98
C ASN A 309 -13.63 22.10 -7.63
N SER A 310 -12.70 22.60 -8.43
CA SER A 310 -12.32 23.99 -8.51
C SER A 310 -12.46 24.36 -9.98
N ASP A 311 -13.29 25.37 -10.21
CA ASP A 311 -13.51 26.10 -11.47
C ASP A 311 -14.70 25.61 -12.31
N ASP A 312 -15.90 25.83 -11.79
CA ASP A 312 -17.00 26.35 -12.62
C ASP A 312 -17.91 27.29 -11.81
N MET A 313 -17.36 28.45 -11.46
CA MET A 313 -18.14 29.65 -11.13
C MET A 313 -17.62 30.81 -12.00
N GLY A 314 -17.89 30.70 -13.30
CA GLY A 314 -17.81 31.80 -14.25
C GLY A 314 -19.21 32.29 -14.61
N GLY A 315 -19.94 32.82 -13.63
CA GLY A 315 -21.13 33.62 -13.91
C GLY A 315 -20.70 35.06 -14.17
N GLU A 316 -20.86 35.54 -15.39
CA GLU A 316 -20.96 36.98 -15.64
C GLU A 316 -22.15 37.24 -16.58
N LYS A 317 -23.20 37.81 -15.98
CA LYS A 317 -24.29 38.51 -16.63
C LYS A 317 -23.80 39.88 -17.07
N GLU A 318 -24.20 40.31 -18.26
CA GLU A 318 -24.53 41.69 -18.70
C GLU A 318 -24.65 41.61 -20.24
N ALA A 319 -25.63 42.18 -20.96
CA ALA A 319 -26.80 42.99 -20.66
C ALA A 319 -27.86 42.72 -21.76
#